data_AF-A0A934E1P1-F1
#
_entry.id   AF-A0A934E1P1-F1
#
_cell.length_a   1.000
_cell.length_b   1.000
_cell.length_c   1.000
_cell.angle_alpha   90.00
_cell.angle_beta   90.00
_cell.angle_gamma   90.00
#
_symmetry.space_group_name_H-M   'P 1'
#
loop_
_entity.id
_entity.type
_entity.pdbx_description
1 polymer ?
#
loop_
_entity_poly.entity_id
_entity_poly.type
_entity_poly.pdbx_seq_one_letter_code
_entity_poly.pdbx_strand_id
1 'polypeptide(L)'
;VIEAALAQPGFSADEPVKTITVGFGRNAVLGVAGKVVEAVKSGALKHFFLVGGCDGAKTGRNYYTEFAEAVPKDCVVLTLACGKYRFNKLDFGDIGGIPRLLDIGQCNDAYSAIQIAVALSKAFNTDVNSLPLSMILSWYEQKAVAILLTLLHLGIKNIRLGPSLPAFVSPAALNILVEKFGIKPITTAQADLKACLGR
;
A
#
# COMPACT_ATOMS: atom_id res chain seq x y z
N VAL A 1 -18.29 29.96 -2.33
CA VAL A 1 -17.01 29.47 -1.76
C VAL A 1 -15.90 30.51 -1.92
N ILE A 2 -15.65 31.04 -3.12
CA ILE A 2 -14.60 32.05 -3.35
C ILE A 2 -14.79 33.29 -2.45
N GLU A 3 -15.97 33.92 -2.50
CA GLU A 3 -16.27 35.10 -1.65
C GLU A 3 -16.13 34.81 -0.15
N ALA A 4 -16.61 33.65 0.29
CA ALA A 4 -16.49 33.23 1.68
C ALA A 4 -15.02 33.06 2.12
N ALA A 5 -14.15 32.55 1.24
CA ALA A 5 -12.71 32.40 1.51
C ALA A 5 -12.01 33.76 1.61
N LEU A 6 -12.31 34.70 0.72
CA LEU A 6 -11.77 36.07 0.74
C LEU A 6 -12.19 36.86 1.98
N ALA A 7 -13.33 36.52 2.58
CA ALA A 7 -13.81 37.14 3.80
C ALA A 7 -13.17 36.58 5.09
N GLN A 8 -12.41 35.47 5.02
CA GLN A 8 -11.73 34.91 6.19
C GLN A 8 -10.37 35.60 6.41
N PRO A 9 -9.91 35.71 7.68
CA PRO A 9 -8.61 36.31 8.00
C PRO A 9 -7.39 35.49 7.50
N GLY A 10 -7.60 34.27 6.98
CA GLY A 10 -6.52 33.36 6.61
C GLY A 10 -5.84 32.70 7.81
N PHE A 11 -4.71 32.01 7.57
CA PHE A 11 -3.86 31.49 8.64
C PHE A 11 -3.05 32.63 9.28
N SER A 12 -2.89 32.61 10.60
CA SER A 12 -2.15 33.64 11.33
C SER A 12 -0.62 33.50 11.22
N ALA A 13 -0.13 32.33 10.79
CA ALA A 13 1.27 32.04 10.60
C ALA A 13 1.46 30.93 9.56
N ASP A 14 2.61 30.93 8.89
CA ASP A 14 3.07 29.83 8.06
C ASP A 14 3.77 28.76 8.90
N GLU A 15 3.61 27.50 8.52
CA GLU A 15 4.35 26.36 9.06
C GLU A 15 5.58 26.06 8.19
N PRO A 16 6.65 25.46 8.75
CA PRO A 16 7.81 25.03 7.96
C PRO A 16 7.38 24.14 6.79
N VAL A 17 7.81 24.50 5.58
CA VAL A 17 7.47 23.77 4.36
C VAL A 17 7.99 22.34 4.44
N LYS A 18 7.09 21.38 4.26
CA LYS A 18 7.41 19.95 4.12
C LYS A 18 7.00 19.48 2.74
N THR A 19 7.93 18.89 2.01
CA THR A 19 7.68 18.34 0.68
C THR A 19 7.47 16.83 0.78
N ILE A 20 6.49 16.31 0.05
CA ILE A 20 6.21 14.88 -0.07
C ILE A 20 6.25 14.52 -1.55
N THR A 21 7.11 13.58 -1.92
CA THR A 21 7.19 13.09 -3.30
C THR A 21 6.01 12.15 -3.58
N VAL A 22 5.18 12.50 -4.57
CA VAL A 22 3.98 11.77 -4.97
C VAL A 22 3.88 11.66 -6.49
N GLY A 23 2.88 10.95 -7.00
CA GLY A 23 2.59 10.89 -8.45
C GLY A 23 3.12 9.64 -9.14
N PHE A 24 3.39 8.57 -8.40
CA PHE A 24 3.83 7.27 -8.92
C PHE A 24 2.66 6.44 -9.44
N GLY A 25 1.77 7.05 -10.23
CA GLY A 25 0.74 6.34 -10.97
C GLY A 25 1.34 5.39 -12.02
N ARG A 26 0.49 4.57 -12.67
CA ARG A 26 0.96 3.50 -13.58
C ARG A 26 1.96 3.99 -14.63
N ASN A 27 1.73 5.13 -15.29
CA ASN A 27 2.60 5.59 -16.37
C ASN A 27 3.98 6.03 -15.85
N ALA A 28 4.02 6.67 -14.68
CA ALA A 28 5.27 7.09 -14.06
C ALA A 28 6.12 5.88 -13.66
N VAL A 29 5.50 4.88 -13.01
CA VAL A 29 6.20 3.66 -12.58
C VAL A 29 6.61 2.80 -13.78
N LEU A 30 5.71 2.60 -14.75
CA LEU A 30 6.01 1.81 -15.94
C LEU A 30 7.05 2.47 -16.85
N GLY A 31 7.11 3.80 -16.88
CA GLY A 31 8.15 4.54 -17.59
C GLY A 31 9.57 4.28 -17.07
N VAL A 32 9.70 3.82 -15.82
CA VAL A 32 10.98 3.41 -15.21
C VAL A 32 11.04 1.91 -14.88
N ALA A 33 10.14 1.10 -15.45
CA ALA A 33 10.06 -0.34 -15.17
C ALA A 33 11.39 -1.07 -15.38
N GLY A 34 12.19 -0.66 -16.37
CA GLY A 34 13.53 -1.22 -16.61
C GLY A 34 14.44 -1.12 -15.38
N LYS A 35 14.50 0.07 -14.75
CA LYS A 35 15.27 0.29 -13.52
C LYS A 35 14.75 -0.54 -12.34
N VAL A 36 13.43 -0.64 -12.20
CA VAL A 36 12.81 -1.45 -11.14
C VAL A 36 13.13 -2.94 -11.34
N VAL A 37 13.03 -3.44 -12.57
CA VAL A 37 13.35 -4.84 -12.91
C VAL A 37 14.84 -5.13 -12.69
N GLU A 38 15.72 -4.21 -13.06
CA GLU A 38 17.17 -4.33 -12.82
C GLU A 38 17.50 -4.36 -11.32
N ALA A 39 16.89 -3.47 -10.52
CA ALA A 39 17.07 -3.45 -9.08
C ALA A 39 16.62 -4.76 -8.42
N VAL A 40 15.56 -5.39 -8.91
CA VAL A 40 15.11 -6.71 -8.44
C VAL A 40 16.08 -7.80 -8.88
N LYS A 41 16.45 -7.85 -10.17
CA LYS A 41 17.35 -8.89 -10.71
C LYS A 41 18.74 -8.86 -10.09
N SER A 42 19.25 -7.69 -9.74
CA SER A 42 20.53 -7.51 -9.04
C SER A 42 20.46 -7.82 -7.53
N GLY A 43 19.25 -7.99 -6.98
CA GLY A 43 19.02 -8.20 -5.54
C GLY A 43 19.12 -6.94 -4.68
N ALA A 44 19.28 -5.75 -5.29
CA ALA A 44 19.26 -4.47 -4.59
C ALA A 44 17.87 -4.15 -4.01
N LEU A 45 16.81 -4.54 -4.73
CA LEU A 45 15.43 -4.48 -4.27
C LEU A 45 14.90 -5.90 -4.10
N LYS A 46 14.64 -6.30 -2.85
CA LYS A 46 14.24 -7.67 -2.52
C LYS A 46 12.75 -7.88 -2.37
N HIS A 47 12.00 -6.86 -1.96
CA HIS A 47 10.57 -7.00 -1.70
C HIS A 47 9.80 -5.70 -1.87
N PHE A 48 8.54 -5.82 -2.29
CA PHE A 48 7.56 -4.76 -2.33
C PHE A 48 6.49 -4.98 -1.26
N PHE A 49 6.09 -3.91 -0.59
CA PHE A 49 4.95 -3.91 0.31
C PHE A 49 3.91 -2.93 -0.20
N LEU A 50 2.72 -3.42 -0.54
CA LEU A 50 1.57 -2.55 -0.73
C LEU A 50 0.96 -2.26 0.65
N VAL A 51 1.30 -1.11 1.23
CA VAL A 51 0.75 -0.65 2.52
C VAL A 51 -0.17 0.53 2.24
N GLY A 52 -1.46 0.38 2.46
CA GLY A 52 -2.39 1.46 2.11
C GLY A 52 -3.86 1.09 2.22
N GLY A 53 -4.73 1.88 1.61
CA GLY A 53 -6.18 1.76 1.74
C GLY A 53 -6.77 2.91 2.56
N CYS A 54 -7.80 2.65 3.36
CA CYS A 54 -8.52 3.74 4.04
C CYS A 54 -8.10 3.93 5.50
N ASP A 55 -7.83 5.17 5.87
CA ASP A 55 -7.62 5.59 7.25
C ASP A 55 -8.94 5.86 8.00
N GLY A 56 -8.88 5.94 9.33
CA GLY A 56 -10.00 6.30 10.19
C GLY A 56 -9.60 6.48 11.66
N ALA A 57 -10.55 6.81 12.53
CA ALA A 57 -10.28 7.13 13.93
C ALA A 57 -10.05 5.91 14.86
N LYS A 58 -10.38 4.70 14.40
CA LYS A 58 -10.27 3.47 15.22
C LYS A 58 -8.84 3.24 15.70
N THR A 59 -8.67 2.92 16.98
CA THR A 59 -7.40 2.54 17.59
C THR A 59 -6.81 1.28 16.93
N GLY A 60 -5.48 1.13 17.00
CA GLY A 60 -4.75 0.03 16.35
C GLY A 60 -4.23 0.33 14.95
N ARG A 61 -4.55 1.49 14.37
CA ARG A 61 -4.02 1.91 13.06
C ARG A 61 -2.56 2.39 13.10
N ASN A 62 -1.99 2.58 14.29
CA ASN A 62 -0.55 2.82 14.45
C ASN A 62 0.29 1.65 13.90
N TYR A 63 -0.29 0.45 13.85
CA TYR A 63 0.25 -0.70 13.13
C TYR A 63 0.80 -0.32 11.74
N TYR A 64 0.10 0.52 10.97
CA TYR A 64 0.53 0.86 9.60
C TYR A 64 1.75 1.79 9.57
N THR A 65 1.86 2.68 10.57
CA THR A 65 3.07 3.51 10.78
C THR A 65 4.23 2.61 11.19
N GLU A 66 4.04 1.80 12.23
CA GLU A 66 5.05 0.86 12.76
C GLU A 66 5.52 -0.13 11.68
N PHE A 67 4.60 -0.63 10.86
CA PHE A 67 4.93 -1.53 9.75
C PHE A 67 5.78 -0.82 8.71
N ALA A 68 5.36 0.38 8.27
CA ALA A 68 6.08 1.15 7.25
C ALA A 68 7.50 1.54 7.72
N GLU A 69 7.65 1.94 8.98
CA GLU A 69 8.96 2.25 9.59
C GLU A 69 9.87 1.02 9.67
N ALA A 70 9.30 -0.15 9.97
CA ALA A 70 10.05 -1.39 10.10
C ALA A 70 10.44 -2.01 8.74
N VAL A 71 9.90 -1.53 7.61
CA VAL A 71 10.23 -2.07 6.28
C VAL A 71 11.74 -1.96 6.02
N PRO A 72 12.44 -3.07 5.70
CA PRO A 72 13.88 -3.08 5.47
C PRO A 72 14.32 -2.13 4.33
N LYS A 73 15.54 -1.61 4.44
CA LYS A 73 16.11 -0.65 3.48
C LYS A 73 16.26 -1.17 2.05
N ASP A 74 16.26 -2.49 1.86
CA ASP A 74 16.28 -3.16 0.55
C ASP A 74 14.86 -3.48 0.02
N CYS A 75 13.83 -2.86 0.59
CA CYS A 75 12.42 -3.03 0.20
C CYS A 75 11.76 -1.68 -0.13
N VAL A 76 10.72 -1.72 -0.96
CA VAL A 76 9.91 -0.55 -1.38
C VAL A 76 8.48 -0.66 -0.84
N VAL A 77 7.95 0.45 -0.36
CA VAL A 77 6.54 0.61 0.04
C VAL A 77 5.78 1.26 -1.11
N LEU A 78 4.85 0.53 -1.69
CA LEU A 78 3.79 1.05 -2.54
C LEU A 78 2.64 1.51 -1.63
N THR A 79 2.12 2.71 -1.83
CA THR A 79 0.94 3.19 -1.08
C THR A 79 -0.10 3.82 -1.99
N LEU A 80 -1.32 3.88 -1.48
CA LEU A 80 -2.47 4.51 -2.12
C LEU A 80 -3.53 4.84 -1.08
N ALA A 81 -4.44 5.73 -1.45
CA ALA A 81 -5.56 6.19 -0.63
C ALA A 81 -5.15 6.87 0.68
N CYS A 82 -6.12 7.27 1.51
CA CYS A 82 -5.87 8.09 2.69
C CYS A 82 -5.07 7.37 3.80
N GLY A 83 -4.98 6.03 3.78
CA GLY A 83 -4.11 5.26 4.67
C GLY A 83 -2.65 5.69 4.62
N LYS A 84 -2.20 6.26 3.50
CA LYS A 84 -0.85 6.81 3.34
C LYS A 84 -0.50 7.88 4.38
N TYR A 85 -1.49 8.65 4.87
CA TYR A 85 -1.24 9.76 5.79
C TYR A 85 -0.67 9.32 7.15
N ARG A 86 -0.73 8.01 7.44
CA ARG A 86 -0.10 7.41 8.62
C ARG A 86 1.43 7.41 8.56
N PHE A 87 2.03 7.50 7.37
CA PHE A 87 3.48 7.36 7.21
C PHE A 87 4.08 8.17 6.06
N ASN A 88 3.30 8.81 5.18
CA ASN A 88 3.82 9.50 3.99
C ASN A 88 4.66 10.77 4.28
N LYS A 89 4.76 11.18 5.54
CA LYS A 89 5.63 12.27 6.00
C LYS A 89 6.97 11.78 6.54
N LEU A 90 7.18 10.47 6.62
CA LEU A 90 8.43 9.88 7.06
C LEU A 90 9.45 9.86 5.92
N ASP A 91 10.72 9.88 6.27
CA ASP A 91 11.80 9.72 5.31
C ASP A 91 12.12 8.24 5.10
N PHE A 92 11.89 7.76 3.88
CA PHE A 92 12.17 6.38 3.48
C PHE A 92 13.50 6.26 2.73
N GLY A 93 14.10 7.36 2.27
CA GLY A 93 15.23 7.35 1.33
C GLY A 93 14.89 6.72 -0.03
N ASP A 94 15.93 6.24 -0.72
CA ASP A 94 15.84 5.61 -2.04
C ASP A 94 16.73 4.35 -2.14
N ILE A 95 16.51 3.57 -3.20
CA ILE A 95 17.34 2.44 -3.62
C ILE A 95 17.80 2.72 -5.05
N GLY A 96 19.07 3.10 -5.22
CA GLY A 96 19.62 3.38 -6.56
C GLY A 96 18.85 4.49 -7.30
N GLY A 97 18.37 5.51 -6.59
CA GLY A 97 17.56 6.59 -7.12
C GLY A 97 16.07 6.28 -7.28
N ILE A 98 15.60 5.09 -6.89
CA ILE A 98 14.17 4.75 -6.82
C ILE A 98 13.67 5.09 -5.41
N PRO A 99 12.75 6.06 -5.24
CA PRO A 99 12.20 6.38 -3.92
C PRO A 99 11.59 5.13 -3.25
N ARG A 100 11.89 4.94 -1.96
CA ARG A 100 11.39 3.77 -1.21
C ARG A 100 9.91 3.86 -0.85
N LEU A 101 9.31 5.05 -0.92
CA LEU A 101 7.87 5.24 -0.83
C LEU A 101 7.33 5.70 -2.19
N LEU A 102 6.51 4.86 -2.82
CA LEU A 102 5.86 5.15 -4.09
C LEU A 102 4.36 5.37 -3.85
N ASP A 103 3.94 6.63 -3.79
CA ASP A 103 2.53 7.00 -3.71
C ASP A 103 1.84 6.92 -5.08
N ILE A 104 1.01 5.90 -5.24
CA ILE A 104 0.28 5.55 -6.47
C ILE A 104 -0.98 6.41 -6.65
N GLY A 105 -1.44 7.11 -5.61
CA GLY A 105 -2.56 8.05 -5.70
C GLY A 105 -3.73 7.75 -4.76
N GLN A 106 -4.95 7.92 -5.23
CA GLN A 106 -6.19 7.73 -4.50
C GLN A 106 -6.57 6.25 -4.37
N CYS A 107 -7.72 5.95 -3.74
CA CYS A 107 -8.22 4.58 -3.62
C CYS A 107 -8.51 3.93 -4.98
N ASN A 108 -9.03 4.69 -5.94
CA ASN A 108 -9.26 4.23 -7.31
C ASN A 108 -7.95 3.91 -8.07
N ASP A 109 -6.82 4.47 -7.65
CA ASP A 109 -5.52 4.10 -8.20
C ASP A 109 -5.02 2.71 -7.75
N ALA A 110 -5.84 1.96 -7.00
CA ALA A 110 -5.69 0.51 -6.88
C ALA A 110 -5.63 -0.17 -8.25
N TYR A 111 -6.34 0.37 -9.26
CA TYR A 111 -6.20 -0.07 -10.63
C TYR A 111 -4.75 0.11 -11.15
N SER A 112 -4.13 1.27 -10.88
CA SER A 112 -2.72 1.51 -11.25
C SER A 112 -1.78 0.53 -10.56
N ALA A 113 -1.99 0.25 -9.26
CA ALA A 113 -1.21 -0.74 -8.53
C ALA A 113 -1.34 -2.15 -9.13
N ILE A 114 -2.55 -2.56 -9.54
CA ILE A 114 -2.79 -3.84 -10.23
C ILE A 114 -2.04 -3.88 -11.56
N GLN A 115 -2.10 -2.82 -12.36
CA GLN A 115 -1.39 -2.77 -13.65
C GLN A 115 0.13 -2.86 -13.47
N ILE A 116 0.68 -2.19 -12.44
CA ILE A 116 2.11 -2.29 -12.09
C ILE A 116 2.46 -3.73 -11.73
N ALA A 117 1.68 -4.39 -10.87
CA ALA A 117 1.92 -5.78 -10.48
C ALA A 117 1.86 -6.73 -11.69
N VAL A 118 0.87 -6.57 -12.57
CA VAL A 118 0.77 -7.38 -13.81
C VAL A 118 1.95 -7.15 -14.74
N ALA A 119 2.43 -5.91 -14.88
CA ALA A 119 3.60 -5.63 -15.71
C ALA A 119 4.87 -6.25 -15.14
N LEU A 120 5.07 -6.18 -13.82
CA LEU A 120 6.18 -6.82 -13.14
C LEU A 120 6.11 -8.34 -13.30
N SER A 121 4.93 -8.95 -13.14
CA SER A 121 4.76 -10.40 -13.28
C SER A 121 5.16 -10.86 -14.68
N LYS A 122 4.78 -10.12 -15.73
CA LYS A 122 5.23 -10.38 -17.11
C LYS A 122 6.74 -10.23 -17.26
N ALA A 123 7.34 -9.18 -16.69
CA ALA A 123 8.78 -8.94 -16.79
C ALA A 123 9.63 -10.02 -16.09
N PHE A 124 9.08 -10.67 -15.06
CA PHE A 124 9.72 -11.79 -14.36
C PHE A 124 9.24 -13.16 -14.82
N ASN A 125 8.38 -13.22 -15.86
CA ASN A 125 7.78 -14.46 -16.35
C ASN A 125 7.13 -15.31 -15.23
N THR A 126 6.33 -14.66 -14.39
CA THR A 126 5.65 -15.26 -13.24
C THR A 126 4.21 -14.73 -13.13
N ASP A 127 3.42 -15.29 -12.21
CA ASP A 127 2.13 -14.74 -11.82
C ASP A 127 2.25 -13.70 -10.67
N VAL A 128 1.19 -12.92 -10.45
CA VAL A 128 1.18 -11.83 -9.47
C VAL A 128 1.33 -12.33 -8.03
N ASN A 129 0.81 -13.51 -7.69
CA ASN A 129 0.93 -14.06 -6.32
C ASN A 129 2.34 -14.57 -6.03
N SER A 130 3.13 -14.84 -7.07
CA SER A 130 4.52 -15.30 -6.97
C SER A 130 5.54 -14.16 -7.04
N LEU A 131 5.09 -12.91 -7.20
CA LEU A 131 5.95 -11.74 -7.06
C LEU A 131 6.43 -11.58 -5.61
N PRO A 132 7.61 -10.96 -5.38
CA PRO A 132 8.04 -10.53 -4.04
C PRO A 132 7.21 -9.31 -3.59
N LEU A 133 5.90 -9.49 -3.45
CA LEU A 133 4.92 -8.46 -3.14
C LEU A 133 4.03 -8.94 -1.98
N SER A 134 3.93 -8.15 -0.92
CA SER A 134 3.00 -8.41 0.18
C SER A 134 1.98 -7.29 0.31
N MET A 135 0.70 -7.64 0.49
CA MET A 135 -0.40 -6.69 0.58
C MET A 135 -0.87 -6.53 2.03
N ILE A 136 -0.71 -5.31 2.55
CA ILE A 136 -1.04 -4.88 3.91
C ILE A 136 -2.11 -3.80 3.80
N LEU A 137 -3.37 -4.22 3.75
CA LEU A 137 -4.49 -3.34 3.43
C LEU A 137 -5.23 -2.87 4.68
N SER A 138 -5.46 -1.56 4.71
CA SER A 138 -6.36 -0.87 5.63
C SER A 138 -7.69 -0.62 4.95
N TRP A 139 -8.80 -0.76 5.69
CA TRP A 139 -10.12 -0.43 5.18
C TRP A 139 -10.92 0.39 6.20
N TYR A 140 -11.96 1.07 5.73
CA TYR A 140 -12.86 1.86 6.57
C TYR A 140 -14.26 1.94 5.96
N GLU A 141 -14.35 2.31 4.68
CA GLU A 141 -15.61 2.50 3.97
C GLU A 141 -15.74 1.56 2.76
N GLN A 142 -16.80 1.74 1.96
CA GLN A 142 -17.27 0.76 1.00
C GLN A 142 -16.44 0.72 -0.29
N LYS A 143 -15.73 1.79 -0.68
CA LYS A 143 -14.79 1.72 -1.81
C LYS A 143 -13.64 0.75 -1.53
N ALA A 144 -13.14 0.71 -0.29
CA ALA A 144 -12.14 -0.30 0.09
C ALA A 144 -12.68 -1.73 -0.05
N VAL A 145 -13.97 -1.96 0.22
CA VAL A 145 -14.63 -3.26 0.01
C VAL A 145 -14.70 -3.61 -1.47
N ALA A 146 -15.09 -2.67 -2.34
CA ALA A 146 -15.12 -2.88 -3.78
C ALA A 146 -13.72 -3.21 -4.36
N ILE A 147 -12.69 -2.53 -3.86
CA ILE A 147 -11.29 -2.82 -4.23
C ILE A 147 -10.89 -4.22 -3.76
N LEU A 148 -11.21 -4.59 -2.52
CA LEU A 148 -10.93 -5.94 -2.01
C LEU A 148 -11.60 -7.00 -2.89
N LEU A 149 -12.89 -6.86 -3.20
CA LEU A 149 -13.61 -7.79 -4.07
C LEU A 149 -12.99 -7.88 -5.47
N THR A 150 -12.48 -6.76 -6.00
CA THR A 150 -11.75 -6.76 -7.28
C THR A 150 -10.47 -7.58 -7.20
N LEU A 151 -9.68 -7.42 -6.13
CA LEU A 151 -8.46 -8.21 -5.92
C LEU A 151 -8.78 -9.71 -5.79
N LEU A 152 -9.84 -10.06 -5.04
CA LEU A 152 -10.29 -11.44 -4.91
C LEU A 152 -10.75 -12.01 -6.26
N HIS A 153 -11.50 -11.25 -7.06
CA HIS A 153 -11.91 -11.65 -8.40
C HIS A 153 -10.71 -11.92 -9.32
N LEU A 154 -9.65 -11.12 -9.22
CA LEU A 154 -8.40 -11.30 -9.96
C LEU A 154 -7.53 -12.46 -9.41
N GLY A 155 -8.00 -13.17 -8.38
CA GLY A 155 -7.28 -14.31 -7.80
C GLY A 155 -6.09 -13.92 -6.94
N ILE A 156 -6.04 -12.68 -6.46
CA ILE A 156 -5.00 -12.22 -5.52
C ILE A 156 -5.22 -12.88 -4.16
N LYS A 157 -4.13 -13.39 -3.58
CA LYS A 157 -4.13 -14.13 -2.33
C LYS A 157 -3.24 -13.49 -1.27
N ASN A 158 -3.34 -13.99 -0.05
CA ASN A 158 -2.47 -13.66 1.08
C ASN A 158 -2.52 -12.18 1.52
N ILE A 159 -3.65 -11.51 1.33
CA ILE A 159 -3.88 -10.14 1.77
C ILE A 159 -4.06 -10.11 3.30
N ARG A 160 -3.29 -9.24 3.97
CA ARG A 160 -3.52 -8.87 5.36
C ARG A 160 -4.49 -7.69 5.41
N LEU A 161 -5.57 -7.83 6.17
CA LEU A 161 -6.67 -6.86 6.24
C LEU A 161 -6.88 -6.37 7.68
N GLY A 162 -6.96 -5.05 7.86
CA GLY A 162 -7.11 -4.44 9.18
C GLY A 162 -7.73 -3.04 9.17
N PRO A 163 -7.89 -2.41 10.36
CA PRO A 163 -7.41 -2.89 11.66
C PRO A 163 -8.30 -3.96 12.31
N SER A 164 -9.50 -4.19 11.78
CA SER A 164 -10.37 -5.32 12.15
C SER A 164 -11.02 -5.88 10.90
N LEU A 165 -11.48 -7.12 10.93
CA LEU A 165 -12.31 -7.65 9.84
C LEU A 165 -13.67 -6.92 9.77
N PRO A 166 -14.31 -6.83 8.59
CA PRO A 166 -15.61 -6.20 8.46
C PRO A 166 -16.70 -6.96 9.23
N ALA A 167 -17.48 -6.23 10.04
CA ALA A 167 -18.53 -6.82 10.88
C ALA A 167 -19.66 -7.50 10.09
N PHE A 168 -19.82 -7.15 8.81
CA PHE A 168 -20.80 -7.76 7.91
C PHE A 168 -20.36 -9.11 7.32
N VAL A 169 -19.11 -9.54 7.58
CA VAL A 169 -18.62 -10.85 7.12
C VAL A 169 -19.01 -11.91 8.15
N SER A 170 -19.91 -12.80 7.78
CA SER A 170 -20.29 -13.95 8.61
C SER A 170 -19.13 -14.94 8.78
N PRO A 171 -19.12 -15.77 9.84
CA PRO A 171 -18.09 -16.80 10.02
C PRO A 171 -17.94 -17.73 8.80
N ALA A 172 -19.06 -18.13 8.18
CA ALA A 172 -19.04 -18.97 6.98
C ALA A 172 -18.38 -18.26 5.78
N ALA A 173 -18.70 -16.98 5.57
CA ALA A 173 -18.07 -16.18 4.52
C ALA A 173 -16.58 -15.97 4.81
N LEU A 174 -16.20 -15.71 6.06
CA LEU A 174 -14.81 -15.56 6.47
C LEU A 174 -14.00 -16.84 6.19
N ASN A 175 -14.55 -18.02 6.51
CA ASN A 175 -13.87 -19.29 6.22
C ASN A 175 -13.59 -19.46 4.72
N ILE A 176 -14.53 -19.10 3.85
CA ILE A 176 -14.32 -19.12 2.40
C ILE A 176 -13.18 -18.16 2.00
N LEU A 177 -13.15 -16.95 2.58
CA LEU A 177 -12.11 -15.96 2.31
C LEU A 177 -10.72 -16.45 2.75
N VAL A 178 -10.64 -17.15 3.88
CA VAL A 178 -9.40 -17.74 4.39
C VAL A 178 -8.97 -18.92 3.51
N GLU A 179 -9.85 -19.88 3.25
CA GLU A 179 -9.54 -21.12 2.53
C GLU A 179 -9.17 -20.86 1.06
N LYS A 180 -9.93 -20.02 0.37
CA LYS A 180 -9.73 -19.79 -1.08
C LYS A 180 -8.66 -18.74 -1.38
N PHE A 181 -8.59 -17.69 -0.56
CA PHE A 181 -7.77 -16.51 -0.84
C PHE A 181 -6.68 -16.26 0.20
N GLY A 182 -6.65 -16.98 1.32
CA GLY A 182 -5.66 -16.76 2.36
C GLY A 182 -5.75 -15.36 2.98
N ILE A 183 -6.97 -14.81 3.11
CA ILE A 183 -7.18 -13.55 3.83
C ILE A 183 -6.76 -13.71 5.28
N LYS A 184 -5.98 -12.75 5.80
CA LYS A 184 -5.45 -12.77 7.16
C LYS A 184 -5.80 -11.48 7.90
N PRO A 185 -6.26 -11.52 9.15
CA PRO A 185 -6.24 -10.32 9.97
C PRO A 185 -4.80 -9.86 10.20
N ILE A 186 -4.59 -8.56 10.40
CA ILE A 186 -3.30 -8.05 10.88
C ILE A 186 -3.05 -8.50 12.33
N THR A 187 -1.78 -8.62 12.71
CA THR A 187 -1.33 -8.93 14.08
C THR A 187 -0.50 -7.76 14.63
N THR A 188 0.78 -7.98 14.92
CA THR A 188 1.75 -6.91 15.21
C THR A 188 2.57 -6.62 13.96
N ALA A 189 3.01 -5.37 13.80
CA ALA A 189 3.80 -4.95 12.64
C ALA A 189 5.04 -5.85 12.45
N GLN A 190 5.75 -6.14 13.55
CA GLN A 190 6.92 -7.00 13.54
C GLN A 190 6.61 -8.44 13.13
N ALA A 191 5.56 -9.06 13.70
CA ALA A 191 5.21 -10.45 13.38
C ALA A 191 4.75 -10.59 11.92
N ASP A 192 3.95 -9.64 11.43
CA ASP A 192 3.48 -9.66 10.06
C ASP A 192 4.60 -9.41 9.06
N LEU A 193 5.49 -8.46 9.34
CA LEU A 193 6.66 -8.19 8.50
C LEU A 193 7.57 -9.43 8.41
N LYS A 194 7.84 -10.05 9.56
CA LYS A 194 8.60 -11.30 9.68
C LYS A 194 7.98 -12.41 8.81
N ALA A 195 6.68 -12.61 8.94
CA ALA A 195 5.93 -13.59 8.16
C ALA A 195 5.85 -13.27 6.65
N CYS A 196 5.87 -11.99 6.24
CA CYS A 196 5.92 -11.61 4.82
C CYS A 196 7.27 -11.93 4.17
N LEU A 197 8.36 -11.81 4.94
CA LEU A 197 9.72 -12.00 4.46
C LEU A 197 10.24 -13.44 4.64
N GLY A 198 9.44 -14.34 5.23
CA GLY A 198 9.79 -15.74 5.43
C GLY A 198 10.99 -15.96 6.37
N ARG A 199 11.21 -15.05 7.32
CA ARG A 199 12.30 -15.11 8.30
C ARG A 199 11.79 -15.01 9.71
#